data_AF-A0A5E7AF18-F1
#
_entry.id   AF-A0A5E7AF18-F1
#
_cell.length_a   1.000
_cell.length_b   1.000
_cell.length_c   1.000
_cell.angle_alpha   90.00
_cell.angle_beta   90.00
_cell.angle_gamma   90.00
#
_symmetry.space_group_name_H-M   'P 1'
#
loop_
_entity.id
_entity.type
_entity.pdbx_description
1 polymer ?
#
loop_
_entity_poly.entity_id
_entity_poly.type
_entity_poly.pdbx_seq_one_letter_code
_entity_poly.pdbx_strand_id
1 'polypeptide(L)'
;MQGGRCAYCEAPINESDRHIEHFRQKGRDPRVTFEWENLFGSCNRHESCGKHKDRCAYAPLVLIKPDCDDPDDYWVFVSDGTIRPRADLSTPQQSRAEESLRIFNLDARNGRLRHMRREAVRQYLDTAEILA
;
A
#
# COMPACT_ATOMS: atom_id res chain seq x y z
N MET A 1 -0.05 -16.03 3.84
CA MET A 1 0.74 -15.32 4.87
C MET A 1 1.75 -14.42 4.15
N GLN A 2 1.90 -13.15 4.52
CA GLN A 2 2.48 -12.07 3.70
C GLN A 2 4.00 -12.14 3.39
N GLY A 3 4.66 -13.29 3.54
CA GLY A 3 6.04 -13.52 3.09
C GLY A 3 7.09 -12.54 3.65
N GLY A 4 6.88 -12.00 4.86
CA GLY A 4 7.78 -11.01 5.44
C GLY A 4 7.71 -9.62 4.79
N ARG A 5 6.58 -9.28 4.16
CA ARG A 5 6.33 -7.97 3.54
C ARG A 5 5.17 -7.23 4.20
N CYS A 6 5.25 -5.90 4.18
CA CYS A 6 4.14 -5.05 4.60
C CYS A 6 2.94 -5.24 3.64
N ALA A 7 1.72 -5.38 4.19
CA ALA A 7 0.49 -5.57 3.41
C ALA A 7 0.17 -4.45 2.41
N TYR A 8 0.72 -3.24 2.62
CA TYR A 8 0.32 -2.07 1.82
C TYR A 8 1.39 -1.60 0.85
N CYS A 9 2.64 -1.54 1.29
CA CYS A 9 3.73 -1.07 0.44
C CYS A 9 4.63 -2.18 -0.08
N GLU A 10 4.38 -3.44 0.33
CA GLU A 10 5.10 -4.66 -0.05
C GLU A 10 6.61 -4.66 0.19
N ALA A 11 7.12 -3.61 0.84
CA ALA A 11 8.49 -3.55 1.28
C ALA A 11 8.75 -4.67 2.31
N PRO A 12 9.97 -5.25 2.31
CA PRO A 12 10.39 -6.17 3.35
C PRO A 12 10.23 -5.54 4.73
N ILE A 13 9.70 -6.32 5.66
CA ILE A 13 9.60 -5.98 7.08
C ILE A 13 10.36 -7.04 7.88
N ASN A 14 11.29 -6.58 8.72
CA ASN A 14 12.00 -7.46 9.65
C ASN A 14 11.18 -7.60 10.95
N GLU A 15 11.65 -8.45 11.87
CA GLU A 15 10.92 -8.71 13.10
C GLU A 15 10.82 -7.49 14.03
N SER A 16 11.80 -6.59 13.96
CA SER A 16 11.90 -5.39 14.80
C SER A 16 11.18 -4.16 14.26
N ASP A 17 10.82 -4.13 12.98
CA ASP A 17 10.18 -3.00 12.28
C ASP A 17 8.83 -3.40 11.63
N ARG A 18 8.00 -4.12 12.41
CA ARG A 18 6.63 -4.47 12.04
C ARG A 18 5.63 -4.30 13.17
N HIS A 19 4.36 -4.24 12.81
CA HIS A 19 3.24 -4.30 13.75
C HIS A 19 2.03 -5.03 13.13
N ILE A 20 1.14 -5.51 14.00
CA ILE A 20 -0.19 -5.98 13.58
C ILE A 20 -1.07 -4.76 13.38
N GLU A 21 -1.48 -4.57 12.13
CA GLU A 21 -2.37 -3.52 11.68
C GLU A 21 -3.81 -4.01 11.62
N HIS A 22 -4.76 -3.14 11.96
CA HIS A 22 -6.18 -3.40 11.75
C HIS A 22 -6.69 -2.66 10.51
N PHE A 23 -7.20 -3.36 9.49
CA PHE A 23 -7.71 -2.72 8.28
C PHE A 23 -8.86 -1.75 8.56
N ARG A 24 -9.80 -2.15 9.43
CA ARG A 24 -10.72 -1.27 10.16
C ARG A 24 -10.04 -0.88 11.46
N GLN A 25 -9.74 0.42 11.63
CA GLN A 25 -9.07 0.97 12.81
C GLN A 25 -9.61 0.38 14.12
N LYS A 26 -8.68 -0.04 14.98
CA LYS A 26 -9.00 -0.47 16.33
C LYS A 26 -9.75 0.63 17.07
N GLY A 27 -10.79 0.27 17.83
CA GLY A 27 -11.62 1.21 18.59
C GLY A 27 -12.77 1.83 17.80
N ARG A 28 -12.87 1.61 16.47
CA ARG A 28 -14.04 2.05 15.68
C ARG A 28 -15.17 1.03 15.69
N ASP A 29 -14.84 -0.26 15.63
CA ASP A 29 -15.80 -1.35 15.75
C ASP A 29 -15.17 -2.49 16.55
N PRO A 30 -15.55 -2.68 17.83
CA PRO A 30 -14.99 -3.74 18.67
C PRO A 30 -15.18 -5.14 18.09
N ARG A 31 -16.25 -5.37 17.30
CA ARG A 31 -16.61 -6.69 16.76
C ARG A 31 -15.57 -7.24 15.79
N VAL A 32 -14.77 -6.36 15.16
CA VAL A 32 -13.77 -6.76 14.16
C VAL A 32 -12.34 -6.75 14.70
N THR A 33 -12.17 -6.52 16.01
CA THR A 33 -10.83 -6.35 16.62
C THR A 33 -9.96 -7.59 16.49
N PHE A 34 -10.55 -8.77 16.60
CA PHE A 34 -9.83 -10.05 16.56
C PHE A 34 -10.18 -10.89 15.32
N GLU A 35 -10.92 -10.30 14.38
CA GLU A 35 -11.25 -10.97 13.13
C GLU A 35 -10.01 -11.06 12.26
N TRP A 36 -9.62 -12.28 11.88
CA TRP A 36 -8.40 -12.53 11.13
C TRP A 36 -8.34 -11.73 9.82
N GLU A 37 -9.47 -11.62 9.13
CA GLU A 37 -9.62 -10.84 7.89
C GLU A 37 -9.43 -9.33 8.09
N ASN A 38 -9.37 -8.86 9.34
CA ASN A 38 -9.09 -7.48 9.70
C ASN A 38 -7.63 -7.26 10.14
N LEU A 39 -6.81 -8.31 10.27
CA LEU A 39 -5.45 -8.24 10.80
C LEU A 39 -4.38 -8.43 9.72
N PHE A 40 -3.46 -7.49 9.62
CA PHE A 40 -2.41 -7.48 8.60
C PHE A 40 -1.03 -7.16 9.20
N GLY A 41 0.03 -7.75 8.67
CA GLY A 41 1.39 -7.32 8.95
C GLY A 41 1.71 -6.00 8.24
N SER A 42 2.10 -4.96 8.97
CA SER A 42 2.49 -3.66 8.40
C SER A 42 3.86 -3.22 8.92
N CYS A 43 4.56 -2.36 8.17
CA CYS A 43 5.76 -1.68 8.66
C CYS A 43 5.42 -0.55 9.65
N ASN A 44 6.37 -0.13 10.50
CA ASN A 44 6.18 1.00 11.44
C ASN A 44 6.52 2.39 10.87
N ARG A 45 6.58 2.56 9.54
CA ARG A 45 6.85 3.88 8.92
C ARG A 45 5.72 4.86 9.26
N HIS A 46 6.01 5.89 10.04
CA HIS A 46 4.99 6.85 10.48
C HIS A 46 4.31 7.56 9.31
N GLU A 47 5.07 7.90 8.27
CA GLU A 47 4.58 8.66 7.12
C GLU A 47 3.80 7.84 6.10
N SER A 48 3.60 6.53 6.26
CA SER A 48 2.87 5.70 5.29
C SER A 48 2.21 4.47 5.93
N CYS A 49 1.48 3.68 5.15
CA CYS A 49 0.93 2.39 5.55
C CYS A 49 0.01 2.52 6.79
N GLY A 50 -0.02 1.51 7.65
CA GLY A 50 -0.88 1.47 8.84
C GLY A 50 -0.73 2.68 9.78
N LYS A 51 0.50 3.12 10.06
CA LYS A 51 0.76 4.26 10.97
C LYS A 51 0.23 5.60 10.43
N HIS A 52 0.27 5.81 9.11
CA HIS A 52 -0.34 7.00 8.51
C HIS A 52 -1.86 6.90 8.53
N LYS A 53 -2.39 5.76 8.06
CA LYS A 53 -3.82 5.45 8.05
C LYS A 53 -4.49 5.65 9.42
N ASP A 54 -3.84 5.23 10.50
CA ASP A 54 -4.39 5.35 11.86
C ASP A 54 -4.62 6.80 12.31
N ARG A 55 -4.01 7.78 11.63
CA ARG A 55 -4.19 9.22 11.88
C ARG A 55 -5.25 9.84 10.97
N CYS A 56 -5.81 9.09 10.04
CA CYS A 56 -6.78 9.57 9.07
C CYS A 56 -8.19 9.09 9.41
N ALA A 57 -9.21 9.89 9.08
CA ALA A 57 -10.58 9.42 8.98
C ALA A 57 -10.85 8.91 7.55
N TYR A 58 -11.49 7.75 7.44
CA TYR A 58 -11.86 7.14 6.16
C TYR A 58 -13.05 6.18 6.35
N ALA A 59 -13.77 5.92 5.27
CA ALA A 59 -14.76 4.84 5.23
C ALA A 59 -14.07 3.53 4.78
N PRO A 60 -14.10 2.43 5.55
CA PRO A 60 -13.34 1.23 5.18
C PRO A 60 -13.73 0.60 3.83
N LEU A 61 -14.97 0.78 3.38
CA LEU A 61 -15.47 0.24 2.11
C LEU A 61 -14.81 0.89 0.87
N VAL A 62 -14.17 2.05 1.03
CA VAL A 62 -13.50 2.76 -0.07
C VAL A 62 -12.00 2.50 -0.12
N LEU A 63 -11.46 1.55 0.65
CA LEU A 63 -10.06 1.15 0.54
C LEU A 63 -9.92 -0.18 -0.20
N ILE A 64 -8.82 -0.31 -0.96
CA ILE A 64 -8.32 -1.54 -1.55
C ILE A 64 -7.81 -2.43 -0.41
N LYS A 65 -8.35 -3.65 -0.32
CA LYS A 65 -8.07 -4.59 0.77
C LYS A 65 -7.00 -5.60 0.32
N PRO A 66 -5.84 -5.69 1.01
CA PRO A 66 -4.69 -6.46 0.53
C PRO A 66 -4.87 -7.98 0.31
N ASP A 67 -5.92 -8.59 0.86
CA ASP A 67 -6.22 -10.02 0.75
C ASP A 67 -7.47 -10.31 -0.11
N CYS A 68 -8.13 -9.27 -0.64
CA CYS A 68 -9.31 -9.43 -1.50
C CYS A 68 -9.15 -8.75 -2.87
N ASP A 69 -8.33 -7.71 -2.96
CA ASP A 69 -8.14 -6.91 -4.17
C ASP A 69 -6.73 -7.10 -4.72
N ASP A 70 -6.60 -7.15 -6.04
CA ASP A 70 -5.30 -7.09 -6.74
C ASP A 70 -4.93 -5.61 -7.01
N PRO A 71 -3.79 -5.10 -6.52
CA PRO A 71 -3.34 -3.74 -6.80
C PRO A 71 -3.21 -3.41 -8.30
N ASP A 72 -2.90 -4.39 -9.15
CA ASP A 72 -2.71 -4.18 -10.60
C ASP A 72 -4.03 -3.88 -11.34
N ASP A 73 -5.17 -4.20 -10.72
CA ASP A 73 -6.50 -3.83 -11.20
C ASP A 73 -6.81 -2.34 -10.96
N TYR A 74 -6.07 -1.67 -10.07
CA TYR A 74 -6.35 -0.29 -9.66
C TYR A 74 -5.22 0.68 -10.01
N TRP A 75 -3.97 0.21 -10.06
CA TRP A 75 -2.81 1.08 -10.18
C TRP A 75 -1.87 0.71 -11.32
N VAL A 76 -1.20 1.73 -11.85
CA VAL A 76 -0.03 1.60 -12.70
C VAL A 76 1.20 1.96 -11.87
N PHE A 77 2.16 1.05 -11.81
CA PHE A 77 3.48 1.28 -11.21
C PHE A 77 4.46 1.74 -12.29
N VAL A 78 4.96 2.97 -12.16
CA VAL A 78 5.86 3.57 -13.15
C VAL A 78 7.32 3.37 -12.73
N SER A 79 8.21 3.22 -13.70
CA SER A 79 9.65 2.98 -13.48
C SER A 79 10.36 4.09 -12.68
N ASP A 80 9.82 5.32 -12.69
CA ASP A 80 10.31 6.42 -11.86
C ASP A 80 9.96 6.26 -10.36
N GLY A 81 9.24 5.18 -10.03
CA GLY A 81 8.74 4.92 -8.69
C GLY A 81 7.48 5.72 -8.35
N THR A 82 6.67 6.14 -9.32
CA THR A 82 5.31 6.68 -9.04
C THR A 82 4.24 5.59 -9.14
N ILE A 83 3.13 5.75 -8.39
CA ILE A 83 1.91 4.94 -8.53
C ILE A 83 0.79 5.87 -8.97
N ARG A 84 0.01 5.46 -9.95
CA ARG A 84 -1.14 6.25 -10.44
C ARG A 84 -2.35 5.34 -10.59
N PRO A 85 -3.58 5.82 -10.30
CA PRO A 85 -4.77 5.11 -10.72
C PRO A 85 -4.73 4.82 -12.22
N ARG A 86 -5.23 3.65 -12.62
CA ARG A 86 -5.38 3.35 -14.05
C ARG A 86 -6.40 4.30 -14.69
N ALA A 87 -6.25 4.57 -15.97
CA ALA A 87 -7.13 5.50 -16.69
C ALA A 87 -8.49 4.86 -17.06
N ASP A 88 -8.58 3.53 -17.07
CA ASP A 88 -9.74 2.74 -17.49
C ASP A 88 -10.67 2.31 -16.34
N LEU A 89 -10.48 2.86 -15.14
CA LEU A 89 -11.29 2.51 -13.97
C LEU A 89 -12.71 3.06 -14.04
N SER A 90 -13.68 2.26 -13.57
CA SER A 90 -15.01 2.79 -13.25
C SER A 90 -14.92 3.84 -12.13
N THR A 91 -15.93 4.72 -12.02
CA THR A 91 -15.96 5.75 -10.96
C THR A 91 -15.78 5.18 -9.53
N PRO A 92 -16.42 4.06 -9.15
CA PRO A 92 -16.18 3.46 -7.83
C PRO A 92 -14.75 2.95 -7.64
N GLN A 93 -14.16 2.33 -8.67
CA GLN A 93 -12.77 1.85 -8.60
C GLN A 93 -11.78 3.01 -8.53
N GLN A 94 -12.02 4.08 -9.30
CA GLN A 94 -11.22 5.30 -9.26
C GLN A 94 -11.18 5.88 -7.84
N SER A 95 -12.36 6.01 -7.21
CA SER A 95 -12.44 6.51 -5.83
C SER A 95 -11.68 5.61 -4.85
N ARG A 96 -11.77 4.27 -5.00
CA ARG A 96 -11.02 3.33 -4.17
C ARG A 96 -9.51 3.46 -4.34
N ALA A 97 -9.05 3.60 -5.58
CA ALA A 97 -7.64 3.76 -5.92
C ALA A 97 -7.06 5.04 -5.34
N GLU A 98 -7.73 6.18 -5.52
CA GLU A 98 -7.31 7.48 -5.03
C GLU A 98 -7.31 7.53 -3.49
N GLU A 99 -8.38 7.06 -2.87
CA GLU A 99 -8.52 7.08 -1.42
C GLU A 99 -7.50 6.17 -0.75
N SER A 100 -7.21 5.01 -1.33
CA SER A 100 -6.17 4.10 -0.83
C SER A 100 -4.78 4.73 -0.91
N LEU A 101 -4.44 5.39 -2.02
CA LEU A 101 -3.17 6.12 -2.14
C LEU A 101 -3.05 7.24 -1.09
N ARG A 102 -4.16 7.95 -0.84
CA ARG A 102 -4.22 9.03 0.16
C ARG A 102 -4.09 8.51 1.59
N ILE A 103 -4.89 7.51 1.96
CA ILE A 103 -4.99 7.00 3.33
C ILE A 103 -3.76 6.19 3.74
N PHE A 104 -3.15 5.45 2.82
CA PHE A 104 -1.90 4.74 3.10
C PHE A 104 -0.65 5.55 2.73
N ASN A 105 -0.81 6.74 2.13
CA ASN A 105 0.25 7.61 1.64
C ASN A 105 1.34 6.85 0.86
N LEU A 106 0.92 6.00 -0.08
CA LEU A 106 1.81 5.07 -0.80
C LEU A 106 2.68 5.77 -1.85
N ASP A 107 2.27 6.97 -2.26
CA ASP A 107 2.87 7.71 -3.36
C ASP A 107 3.19 9.18 -3.02
N ALA A 108 3.61 9.45 -1.79
CA ALA A 108 4.04 10.80 -1.38
C ALA A 108 5.11 11.38 -2.33
N ARG A 109 4.97 12.65 -2.70
CA ARG A 109 5.98 13.35 -3.52
C ARG A 109 7.33 13.35 -2.80
N ASN A 110 8.39 12.92 -3.49
CA ASN A 110 9.73 12.72 -2.92
C ASN A 110 9.75 11.78 -1.69
N GLY A 111 8.73 10.93 -1.55
CA GLY A 111 8.60 10.02 -0.42
C GLY A 111 9.50 8.80 -0.54
N ARG A 112 9.83 8.22 0.62
CA ARG A 112 10.68 7.01 0.72
C ARG A 112 10.17 5.85 -0.14
N LEU A 113 8.85 5.63 -0.19
CA LEU A 113 8.27 4.51 -0.95
C LEU A 113 8.49 4.65 -2.46
N ARG A 114 8.43 5.88 -3.00
CA ARG A 114 8.74 6.14 -4.40
C ARG A 114 10.19 5.78 -4.73
N HIS A 115 11.12 6.25 -3.89
CA HIS A 115 12.54 5.92 -4.02
C HIS A 115 12.79 4.42 -3.95
N MET A 116 12.16 3.72 -3.00
CA MET A 116 12.30 2.26 -2.88
C MET A 116 11.82 1.51 -4.13
N ARG A 117 10.68 1.92 -4.71
CA ARG A 117 10.15 1.33 -5.94
C ARG A 117 11.07 1.60 -7.13
N ARG A 118 11.58 2.83 -7.27
CA ARG A 118 12.56 3.21 -8.30
C ARG A 118 13.84 2.36 -8.21
N GLU A 119 14.41 2.23 -7.02
CA GLU A 119 15.64 1.45 -6.84
C GLU A 119 15.43 -0.05 -7.11
N ALA A 120 14.24 -0.59 -6.77
CA ALA A 120 13.92 -1.99 -7.03
C ALA A 120 13.88 -2.33 -8.53
N VAL A 121 13.48 -1.37 -9.38
CA VAL A 121 13.40 -1.58 -10.85
C VAL A 121 14.68 -1.15 -11.58
N ARG A 122 15.53 -0.33 -10.96
CA ARG A 122 16.70 0.29 -11.61
C ARG A 122 17.61 -0.71 -12.31
N GLN A 123 17.96 -1.81 -11.66
CA GLN A 123 18.85 -2.83 -12.23
C GLN A 123 18.26 -3.46 -13.51
N TYR A 124 16.94 -3.60 -13.58
CA TYR A 124 16.26 -4.15 -14.75
C TYR A 124 16.22 -3.14 -15.90
N LEU A 125 16.09 -1.85 -15.60
CA LEU A 125 16.16 -0.78 -16.61
C LEU A 125 17.55 -0.70 -17.22
N ASP A 126 18.59 -0.67 -16.39
CA ASP A 126 19.99 -0.66 -16.85
C ASP A 126 20.28 -1.88 -17.75
N THR A 127 19.76 -3.05 -17.38
CA THR A 127 19.89 -4.28 -18.18
C THR A 127 19.13 -4.18 -19.51
N ALA A 128 17.91 -3.66 -19.50
CA ALA A 128 17.09 -3.50 -20.71
C ALA A 128 17.71 -2.49 -21.69
N GLU A 129 18.31 -1.41 -21.19
CA GLU A 129 19.04 -0.43 -22.00
C GLU A 129 20.30 -1.00 -22.63
N ILE A 130 21.00 -1.91 -21.94
CA ILE A 130 22.18 -2.61 -22.49
C ILE A 130 21.80 -3.59 -23.62
N LEU A 131 20.59 -4.16 -23.55
CA LEU A 131 20.11 -5.17 -24.50
C LEU A 131 19.33 -4.59 -25.70
N ALA A 132 19.06 -3.28 -25.70
CA ALA A 132 18.35 -2.57 -26.77
C ALA A 132 19.33 -2.06 -27.85
#